data_AF-B7GIX2-F1
#
_entry.id   AF-B7GIX2-F1
#
_cell.length_a   1.000
_cell.length_b   1.000
_cell.length_c   1.000
_cell.angle_alpha   90.00
_cell.angle_beta   90.00
_cell.angle_gamma   90.00
#
_symmetry.space_group_name_H-M   'P 1'
#
loop_
_entity.id
_entity.type
_entity.pdbx_description
1 polymer ?
#
loop_
_entity_poly.entity_id
_entity_poly.type
_entity_poly.pdbx_seq_one_letter_code
_entity_poly.pdbx_strand_id
1 'polypeptide(L)'
;MLYNIFYEIDNLNIQIKIKNKKLSLIYEEGTLPLDLKKQIKQHKQQIIKRLEENEMARVKGFLIYRYGELYEYRYGLGAYLFIEREGDMAIAWRANYMPEDKQPYKTKILAERVPFEKAFQEAAGFIDWLQRQKRGVKGA
;
A
#
# COMPACT_ATOMS: atom_id res chain seq x y z
N MET A 1 -13.41 2.27 -8.48
CA MET A 1 -12.30 1.71 -7.67
C MET A 1 -11.97 2.68 -6.55
N LEU A 2 -11.54 2.20 -5.37
CA LEU A 2 -11.40 3.02 -4.17
C LEU A 2 -10.44 4.22 -4.35
N TYR A 3 -9.41 4.06 -5.18
CA TYR A 3 -8.43 5.12 -5.45
C TYR A 3 -9.04 6.39 -6.11
N ASN A 4 -10.15 6.27 -6.87
CA ASN A 4 -10.82 7.44 -7.46
C ASN A 4 -11.37 8.37 -6.37
N ILE A 5 -11.96 7.80 -5.31
CA ILE A 5 -12.47 8.57 -4.17
C ILE A 5 -11.32 9.35 -3.53
N PHE A 6 -10.15 8.72 -3.36
CA PHE A 6 -8.99 9.40 -2.79
C PHE A 6 -8.46 10.52 -3.69
N TYR A 7 -8.40 10.31 -5.01
CA TYR A 7 -8.02 11.38 -5.95
C TYR A 7 -8.98 12.56 -5.89
N GLU A 8 -10.28 12.32 -5.88
CA GLU A 8 -11.27 13.41 -5.79
C GLU A 8 -11.14 14.19 -4.48
N ILE A 9 -10.95 13.48 -3.37
CA ILE A 9 -10.70 14.09 -2.06
C ILE A 9 -9.46 15.00 -2.10
N ASP A 10 -8.35 14.50 -2.66
CA ASP A 10 -7.08 15.22 -2.75
C ASP A 10 -7.19 16.45 -3.68
N ASN A 11 -7.82 16.28 -4.84
CA ASN A 11 -8.06 17.36 -5.81
C ASN A 11 -8.92 18.50 -5.24
N LEU A 12 -9.81 18.19 -4.30
CA LEU A 12 -10.66 19.16 -3.61
C LEU A 12 -10.04 19.69 -2.32
N ASN A 13 -8.77 19.37 -2.03
CA ASN A 13 -8.05 19.72 -0.81
C ASN A 13 -8.79 19.29 0.48
N ILE A 14 -9.53 18.18 0.41
CA ILE A 14 -10.25 17.61 1.54
C ILE A 14 -9.28 16.72 2.33
N GLN A 15 -9.08 17.02 3.61
CA GLN A 15 -8.23 16.18 4.47
C GLN A 15 -9.06 15.10 5.14
N ILE A 16 -8.55 13.87 5.13
CA ILE A 16 -9.11 12.75 5.89
C ILE A 16 -8.34 12.62 7.22
N LYS A 17 -9.07 12.58 8.33
CA LYS A 17 -8.52 12.18 9.64
C LYS A 17 -9.22 10.93 10.15
N ILE A 18 -8.45 9.98 10.67
CA ILE A 18 -8.98 8.81 11.37
C ILE A 18 -8.64 8.94 12.84
N LYS A 19 -9.66 8.87 13.71
CA LYS A 19 -9.49 8.80 15.17
C LYS A 19 -10.49 7.80 15.73
N ASN A 20 -10.03 6.82 16.51
CA ASN A 20 -10.88 5.79 17.13
C ASN A 20 -11.82 5.09 16.12
N LYS A 21 -11.29 4.67 14.96
CA LYS A 21 -12.06 4.08 13.85
C LYS A 21 -13.18 4.98 13.28
N LYS A 22 -13.15 6.27 13.59
CA LYS A 22 -14.05 7.27 12.98
C LYS A 22 -13.27 8.07 11.95
N LEU A 23 -13.82 8.09 10.74
CA LEU A 23 -13.38 8.95 9.64
C LEU A 23 -14.04 10.32 9.80
N SER A 24 -13.20 11.36 9.83
CA SER A 24 -13.59 12.77 9.79
C SER A 24 -12.99 13.41 8.55
N LEU A 25 -13.74 14.31 7.93
CA LEU A 25 -13.30 15.12 6.81
C LEU A 25 -13.11 16.56 7.26
N ILE A 26 -12.04 17.21 6.80
CA ILE A 26 -11.80 18.63 7.00
C ILE A 26 -11.73 19.27 5.62
N TYR A 27 -12.62 20.21 5.35
CA TYR A 27 -12.79 20.85 4.05
C TYR A 27 -13.46 22.21 4.23
N GLU A 28 -13.26 23.11 3.26
CA GLU A 28 -13.93 24.41 3.21
C GLU A 28 -15.42 24.24 2.86
N GLU A 29 -16.28 25.09 3.42
CA GLU A 29 -17.72 24.99 3.14
C GLU A 29 -18.02 25.12 1.64
N GLY A 30 -18.92 24.27 1.13
CA GLY A 30 -19.28 24.22 -0.30
C GLY A 30 -18.35 23.37 -1.18
N THR A 31 -17.19 22.90 -0.68
CA THR A 31 -16.23 22.14 -1.51
C THR A 31 -16.50 20.64 -1.61
N LEU A 32 -17.34 20.06 -0.74
CA LEU A 32 -17.67 18.63 -0.76
C LEU A 32 -18.94 18.36 -1.59
N PRO A 33 -18.83 17.78 -2.81
CA PRO A 33 -20.00 17.44 -3.61
C PRO A 33 -20.85 16.37 -2.94
N LEU A 34 -22.16 16.43 -3.15
CA LEU A 34 -23.11 15.46 -2.58
C LEU A 34 -22.83 14.03 -3.02
N ASP A 35 -22.40 13.84 -4.27
CA ASP A 35 -22.06 12.52 -4.80
C ASP A 35 -20.83 11.93 -4.11
N LEU A 36 -19.73 12.69 -4.03
CA LEU A 36 -18.53 12.29 -3.30
C LEU A 36 -18.85 11.98 -1.83
N LYS A 37 -19.67 12.80 -1.17
CA LYS A 37 -20.13 12.53 0.21
C LYS A 37 -20.87 11.19 0.32
N LYS A 38 -21.69 10.84 -0.68
CA LYS A 38 -22.41 9.57 -0.74
C LYS A 38 -21.44 8.40 -0.97
N GLN A 39 -20.48 8.54 -1.89
CA GLN A 39 -19.44 7.55 -2.13
C GLN A 39 -18.59 7.29 -0.89
N ILE A 40 -18.13 8.34 -0.20
CA ILE A 40 -17.36 8.21 1.05
C ILE A 40 -18.18 7.48 2.12
N LYS A 41 -19.47 7.80 2.24
CA LYS A 41 -20.36 7.12 3.20
C LYS A 41 -20.53 5.64 2.88
N GLN A 42 -20.74 5.30 1.60
CA GLN A 42 -20.89 3.92 1.13
C GLN A 42 -19.62 3.09 1.34
N HIS A 43 -18.46 3.67 1.05
CA HIS A 43 -17.16 2.99 1.11
C HIS A 43 -16.40 3.22 2.42
N LYS A 44 -17.04 3.81 3.44
CA LYS A 44 -16.39 4.27 4.67
C LYS A 44 -15.47 3.24 5.32
N GLN A 45 -15.95 2.00 5.46
CA GLN A 45 -15.15 0.94 6.09
C GLN A 45 -13.96 0.52 5.25
N GLN A 46 -14.12 0.48 3.92
CA GLN A 46 -13.03 0.18 3.00
C GLN A 46 -11.98 1.30 3.00
N ILE A 47 -12.40 2.57 3.07
CA ILE A 47 -11.50 3.72 3.18
C ILE A 47 -10.68 3.64 4.47
N ILE A 48 -11.34 3.40 5.62
CA ILE A 48 -10.66 3.27 6.92
C ILE A 48 -9.65 2.13 6.87
N LYS A 49 -10.10 0.93 6.45
CA LYS A 49 -9.24 -0.24 6.31
C LYS A 49 -8.04 0.04 5.41
N ARG A 50 -8.26 0.68 4.25
CA ARG A 50 -7.18 1.02 3.32
C ARG A 50 -6.16 1.97 3.94
N LEU A 51 -6.62 2.98 4.68
CA LEU A 51 -5.72 3.94 5.32
C LEU A 51 -4.92 3.31 6.47
N GLU A 52 -5.53 2.39 7.23
CA GLU A 52 -4.84 1.59 8.26
C GLU A 52 -3.80 0.66 7.62
N GLU A 53 -4.17 -0.05 6.55
CA GLU A 53 -3.27 -0.89 5.76
C GLU A 53 -2.10 -0.11 5.17
N ASN A 54 -2.36 1.09 4.66
CA ASN A 54 -1.33 2.01 4.19
C ASN A 54 -0.38 2.39 5.33
N GLU A 55 -0.90 2.72 6.51
CA GLU A 55 -0.03 3.07 7.63
C GLU A 55 0.84 1.90 8.09
N MET A 56 0.28 0.68 8.17
CA MET A 56 1.04 -0.53 8.47
C MET A 56 2.17 -0.75 7.46
N ALA A 57 1.90 -0.54 6.16
CA ALA A 57 2.90 -0.66 5.12
C ALA A 57 4.00 0.42 5.23
N ARG A 58 3.65 1.68 5.51
CA ARG A 58 4.63 2.76 5.75
C ARG A 58 5.56 2.44 6.90
N VAL A 59 5.01 1.97 8.02
CA VAL A 59 5.81 1.58 9.20
C VAL A 59 6.83 0.49 8.86
N LYS A 60 6.49 -0.43 7.95
CA LYS A 60 7.41 -1.48 7.48
C LYS A 60 8.41 -0.97 6.43
N GLY A 61 8.26 0.28 5.96
CA GLY A 61 9.15 0.95 5.02
C GLY A 61 8.72 0.88 3.56
N PHE A 62 7.47 0.49 3.27
CA PHE A 62 6.94 0.53 1.90
C PHE A 62 6.65 1.96 1.46
N LEU A 63 7.00 2.27 0.21
CA LEU A 63 6.41 3.36 -0.55
C LEU A 63 5.01 2.94 -1.01
N ILE A 64 4.09 3.91 -1.05
CA ILE A 64 2.68 3.66 -1.36
C ILE A 64 2.29 4.49 -2.56
N TYR A 65 1.82 3.81 -3.59
CA TYR A 65 1.38 4.43 -4.83
C TYR A 65 -0.13 4.31 -5.00
N ARG A 66 -0.73 5.31 -5.66
CA ARG A 66 -2.15 5.36 -6.00
C ARG A 66 -3.06 5.05 -4.79
N TYR A 67 -2.75 5.62 -3.63
CA TYR A 67 -3.51 5.42 -2.39
C TYR A 67 -3.63 3.94 -1.95
N GLY A 68 -2.60 3.14 -2.21
CA GLY A 68 -2.50 1.76 -1.76
C GLY A 68 -3.02 0.73 -2.75
N GLU A 69 -3.02 1.05 -4.04
CA GLU A 69 -3.17 0.03 -5.10
C GLU A 69 -1.84 -0.72 -5.33
N LEU A 70 -0.70 -0.04 -5.14
CA LEU A 70 0.62 -0.63 -5.25
C LEU A 70 1.51 -0.17 -4.08
N TYR A 71 2.24 -1.11 -3.52
CA TYR A 71 3.22 -0.90 -2.47
C TYR A 71 4.58 -1.39 -2.97
N GLU A 72 5.64 -0.65 -2.68
CA GLU A 72 7.00 -0.98 -3.10
C GLU A 72 7.97 -0.90 -1.92
N TYR A 73 8.85 -1.89 -1.79
CA TYR A 73 9.95 -1.89 -0.85
C TYR A 73 11.24 -2.25 -1.58
N ARG A 74 12.23 -1.36 -1.55
CA ARG A 74 13.56 -1.61 -2.12
C ARG A 74 14.49 -2.18 -1.05
N TYR A 75 14.99 -3.40 -1.28
CA TYR A 75 15.89 -4.08 -0.33
C TYR A 75 17.35 -4.16 -0.78
N GLY A 76 17.64 -3.76 -2.03
CA GLY A 76 18.97 -3.70 -2.61
C GLY A 76 19.01 -2.87 -3.90
N LEU A 77 20.18 -2.78 -4.54
CA LEU A 77 20.30 -2.21 -5.88
C LEU A 77 19.59 -3.13 -6.87
N GLY A 78 18.63 -2.59 -7.62
CA GLY A 78 17.84 -3.36 -8.58
C GLY A 78 16.90 -4.40 -7.96
N ALA A 79 16.72 -4.44 -6.63
CA ALA A 79 15.97 -5.50 -5.97
C ALA A 79 14.79 -4.95 -5.16
N TYR A 80 13.58 -5.35 -5.56
CA TYR A 80 12.33 -4.76 -5.13
C TYR A 80 11.33 -5.82 -4.70
N LEU A 81 10.49 -5.47 -3.75
CA LEU A 81 9.36 -6.23 -3.27
C LEU A 81 8.11 -5.39 -3.49
N PHE A 82 7.07 -6.01 -4.02
CA PHE A 82 5.82 -5.37 -4.35
C PHE A 82 4.65 -6.07 -3.67
N ILE A 83 3.64 -5.27 -3.34
CA ILE A 83 2.28 -5.76 -3.09
C ILE A 83 1.38 -4.98 -4.03
N GLU A 84 0.63 -5.67 -4.88
CA GLU A 84 -0.31 -5.07 -5.82
C GLU A 84 -1.71 -5.57 -5.52
N ARG A 85 -2.71 -4.68 -5.57
CA ARG A 85 -4.11 -5.04 -5.37
C ARG A 85 -4.81 -5.26 -6.70
N GLU A 86 -5.65 -6.29 -6.69
CA GLU A 86 -6.56 -6.63 -7.78
C GLU A 86 -7.98 -6.70 -7.19
N GLY A 87 -8.61 -5.54 -7.04
CA GLY A 87 -9.89 -5.41 -6.34
C GLY A 87 -9.74 -5.72 -4.85
N ASP A 88 -10.43 -6.77 -4.38
CA ASP A 88 -10.40 -7.21 -2.98
C ASP A 88 -9.24 -8.16 -2.66
N MET A 89 -8.52 -8.62 -3.70
CA MET A 89 -7.36 -9.50 -3.58
C MET A 89 -6.06 -8.73 -3.78
N ALA A 90 -4.95 -9.37 -3.47
CA ALA A 90 -3.61 -8.85 -3.64
C ALA A 90 -2.61 -9.94 -4.01
N ILE A 91 -1.53 -9.52 -4.67
CA ILE A 91 -0.39 -10.35 -5.05
C ILE A 91 0.84 -9.72 -4.39
N ALA A 92 1.64 -10.53 -3.72
CA ALA A 92 2.95 -10.14 -3.22
C ALA A 92 4.03 -10.84 -4.04
N TRP A 93 4.96 -10.08 -4.59
CA TRP A 93 6.03 -10.61 -5.43
C TRP A 93 7.27 -9.76 -5.31
N ARG A 94 8.42 -10.36 -5.61
CA ARG A 94 9.70 -9.65 -5.68
C ARG A 94 10.26 -9.71 -7.07
N ALA A 95 11.05 -8.72 -7.42
CA ALA A 95 11.71 -8.65 -8.70
C ALA A 95 13.10 -8.04 -8.62
N ASN A 96 13.93 -8.52 -9.53
CA ASN A 96 15.27 -8.05 -9.73
C ASN A 96 15.42 -7.47 -11.15
N TYR A 97 16.01 -6.30 -11.23
CA TYR A 97 16.26 -5.52 -12.43
C TYR A 97 17.77 -5.35 -12.59
N MET A 98 18.24 -5.38 -13.84
CA MET A 98 19.56 -4.86 -14.15
C MET A 98 19.53 -3.32 -14.09
N PRO A 99 20.69 -2.65 -13.94
CA PRO A 99 20.74 -1.21 -14.08
C PRO A 99 20.11 -0.76 -15.40
N GLU A 100 19.27 0.27 -15.35
CA GLU A 100 18.59 0.91 -16.51
C GLU A 100 17.52 0.07 -17.21
N ASP A 101 17.40 -1.22 -16.90
CA ASP A 101 16.36 -2.07 -17.45
C ASP A 101 14.99 -1.74 -16.86
N LYS A 102 13.99 -1.62 -17.76
CA LYS A 102 12.58 -1.41 -17.38
C LYS A 102 11.86 -2.70 -17.04
N GLN A 103 12.43 -3.85 -17.37
CA GLN A 103 11.83 -5.17 -17.13
C GLN A 103 12.70 -5.99 -16.18
N PRO A 104 12.08 -6.76 -15.27
CA PRO A 104 12.84 -7.59 -14.35
C PRO A 104 13.37 -8.84 -15.05
N TYR A 105 14.64 -9.16 -14.85
CA TYR A 105 15.23 -10.41 -15.33
C TYR A 105 14.83 -11.61 -14.46
N LYS A 106 14.31 -11.35 -13.24
CA LYS A 106 13.83 -12.38 -12.33
C LYS A 106 12.66 -11.87 -11.50
N THR A 107 11.58 -12.64 -11.47
CA THR A 107 10.44 -12.43 -10.58
C THR A 107 10.22 -13.66 -9.70
N LYS A 108 9.71 -13.46 -8.50
CA LYS A 108 9.23 -14.55 -7.63
C LYS A 108 7.99 -14.11 -6.89
N ILE A 109 6.91 -14.85 -7.07
CA ILE A 109 5.66 -14.68 -6.33
C ILE A 109 5.86 -15.24 -4.91
N LEU A 110 5.40 -14.47 -3.92
CA LEU A 110 5.37 -14.85 -2.50
C LEU A 110 3.94 -15.22 -2.09
N ALA A 111 2.95 -14.50 -2.61
CA ALA A 111 1.53 -14.79 -2.42
C ALA A 111 0.76 -14.36 -3.67
N GLU A 112 -0.25 -15.14 -4.07
CA GLU A 112 -1.02 -14.90 -5.28
C GLU A 112 -2.51 -14.92 -4.98
N ARG A 113 -3.22 -13.86 -5.40
CA ARG A 113 -4.69 -13.71 -5.27
C ARG A 113 -5.21 -14.01 -3.87
N VAL A 114 -4.56 -13.45 -2.86
CA VAL A 114 -4.95 -13.58 -1.45
C VAL A 114 -5.47 -12.25 -0.90
N PRO A 115 -6.21 -12.22 0.22
CA PRO A 115 -6.51 -10.96 0.90
C PRO A 115 -5.24 -10.16 1.22
N PHE A 116 -5.34 -8.83 1.19
CA PHE A 116 -4.18 -7.94 1.42
C PHE A 116 -3.39 -8.28 2.68
N GLU A 117 -4.06 -8.57 3.79
CA GLU A 117 -3.41 -8.92 5.06
C GLU A 117 -2.44 -10.10 4.89
N LYS A 118 -2.82 -11.13 4.13
CA LYS A 118 -1.98 -12.29 3.86
C LYS A 118 -0.83 -11.93 2.91
N ALA A 119 -1.08 -11.17 1.85
CA ALA A 119 -0.02 -10.68 0.96
C ALA A 119 1.01 -9.83 1.72
N PHE A 120 0.52 -8.95 2.60
CA PHE A 120 1.35 -8.12 3.48
C PHE A 120 2.16 -8.97 4.46
N GLN A 121 1.56 -9.99 5.08
CA GLN A 121 2.27 -10.90 5.99
C GLN A 121 3.44 -11.61 5.30
N GLU A 122 3.25 -12.14 4.10
CA GLU A 122 4.32 -12.80 3.33
C GLU A 122 5.43 -11.82 2.94
N ALA A 123 5.06 -10.63 2.47
CA ALA A 123 6.01 -9.58 2.12
C ALA A 123 6.80 -9.07 3.34
N ALA A 124 6.11 -8.80 4.45
CA ALA A 124 6.70 -8.40 5.73
C ALA A 124 7.62 -9.48 6.29
N GLY A 125 7.23 -10.75 6.21
CA GLY A 125 8.03 -11.89 6.63
C GLY A 125 9.33 -12.02 5.83
N PHE A 126 9.27 -11.78 4.51
CA PHE A 126 10.48 -11.72 3.68
C PHE A 126 11.42 -10.57 4.09
N ILE A 127 10.89 -9.38 4.39
CA ILE A 127 11.69 -8.26 4.90
C ILE A 127 12.35 -8.63 6.24
N ASP A 128 11.61 -9.24 7.16
CA ASP A 128 12.13 -9.63 8.47
C ASP A 128 13.23 -10.69 8.33
N TRP A 129 13.05 -11.67 7.45
CA TRP A 129 14.08 -12.64 7.11
C TRP A 129 15.34 -11.95 6.56
N LEU A 130 15.22 -11.02 5.60
CA LEU A 130 16.35 -10.27 5.05
C LEU A 130 17.11 -9.50 6.14
N GLN A 131 16.40 -8.86 7.07
CA GLN A 131 17.01 -8.12 8.16
C GLN A 131 17.77 -9.04 9.13
N ARG A 132 17.23 -10.22 9.43
CA ARG A 132 17.92 -11.23 10.25
C ARG A 132 19.21 -11.71 9.59
N GLN A 133 19.18 -11.98 8.28
CA GLN A 133 20.38 -12.38 7.54
C GLN A 133 21.46 -11.30 7.59
N LYS A 134 21.10 -10.02 7.38
CA LYS A 134 22.05 -8.90 7.49
C LYS A 134 22.69 -8.76 8.89
N ARG A 135 21.97 -9.14 9.95
CA ARG A 135 22.49 -9.12 11.34
C ARG A 135 23.40 -10.31 11.63
N GLY A 136 23.05 -11.51 11.15
CA GLY A 136 23.86 -12.72 11.32
C GLY A 136 25.22 -12.68 10.58
N VAL A 137 25.31 -11.92 9.49
CA VAL A 137 26.56 -11.74 8.72
C VAL A 137 27.56 -10.78 9.40
N LYS A 138 27.14 -9.97 10.39
CA LYS A 138 28.05 -9.06 11.12
C LYS A 138 28.84 -9.71 12.25
N GLY A 139 28.82 -11.04 12.37
CA GLY A 139 29.49 -11.80 13.44
C GLY A 139 30.32 -12.99 12.97
N ALA A 140 30.72 -13.04 11.69
CA ALA A 140 31.60 -14.06 11.12
C ALA A 140 32.83 -13.42 10.48
#